data_AF-A0A0H3GV40-F1
#
_entry.id   AF-A0A0H3GV40-F1
#
_cell.length_a   1.000
_cell.length_b   1.000
_cell.length_c   1.000
_cell.angle_alpha   90.00
_cell.angle_beta   90.00
_cell.angle_gamma   90.00
#
_symmetry.space_group_name_H-M   'P 1'
#
loop_
_entity.id
_entity.type
_entity.pdbx_description
1 polymer ?
#
loop_
_entity_poly.entity_id
_entity_poly.type
_entity_poly.pdbx_seq_one_letter_code
_entity_poly.pdbx_strand_id
1 'polypeptide(L)'
;MIKLIVVASVAASLLLGCDQGNTTGSEKAAKALVDKSVSNMVPVQGGEFLMGDFGPLVGEKLLFSIQQDDKTLHKVILSDFSISKYKVTNDDFNVYLKVTDKKIHLWIYWQNVILLC
;
A
#
# COMPACT_ATOMS: atom_id res chain seq x y z
N MET A 1 -39.37 -40.04 -22.22
CA MET A 1 -39.27 -39.51 -20.84
C MET A 1 -37.84 -39.49 -20.32
N ILE A 2 -37.05 -40.56 -20.47
CA ILE A 2 -35.65 -40.63 -19.98
C ILE A 2 -34.74 -39.51 -20.54
N LYS A 3 -34.85 -39.16 -21.84
CA LYS A 3 -34.04 -38.09 -22.45
C LYS A 3 -34.26 -36.71 -21.82
N LEU A 4 -35.48 -36.40 -21.39
CA LEU A 4 -35.82 -35.13 -20.73
C LEU A 4 -35.20 -35.05 -19.32
N ILE A 5 -35.14 -36.17 -18.60
CA ILE A 5 -34.54 -36.24 -17.26
C ILE A 5 -33.02 -36.01 -17.33
N VAL A 6 -32.34 -36.58 -18.32
CA VAL A 6 -30.90 -36.41 -18.51
C VAL A 6 -30.54 -34.96 -18.89
N VAL A 7 -31.35 -34.30 -19.71
CA VAL A 7 -31.12 -32.88 -20.06
C VAL A 7 -31.31 -31.98 -18.84
N ALA A 8 -32.32 -32.27 -18.01
CA ALA A 8 -32.56 -31.51 -16.78
C ALA A 8 -31.43 -31.66 -15.74
N SER A 9 -30.85 -32.87 -15.58
CA SER A 9 -29.75 -33.09 -14.64
C SER A 9 -28.43 -32.43 -15.10
N VAL A 10 -28.12 -32.48 -16.40
CA VAL A 10 -26.93 -31.80 -16.95
C VAL A 10 -27.06 -30.27 -16.82
N ALA A 11 -28.25 -29.70 -17.07
CA ALA A 11 -28.49 -28.27 -16.89
C ALA A 11 -28.34 -27.82 -15.42
N ALA A 12 -28.78 -28.63 -14.46
CA ALA A 12 -28.63 -28.32 -13.03
C ALA A 12 -27.16 -28.33 -12.58
N SER A 13 -26.32 -29.16 -13.20
CA SER A 13 -24.89 -29.27 -12.86
C SER A 13 -24.11 -28.01 -13.28
N LEU A 14 -24.53 -27.35 -14.37
CA LEU A 14 -23.93 -26.12 -14.88
C LEU A 14 -24.21 -24.89 -13.99
N LEU A 15 -25.24 -24.93 -13.14
CA LEU A 15 -25.63 -23.82 -12.27
C LEU A 15 -25.00 -23.88 -10.86
N LEU A 16 -24.32 -24.97 -10.52
CA LEU A 16 -23.65 -25.13 -9.22
C LEU A 16 -22.18 -24.69 -9.23
N GLY A 17 -21.71 -24.12 -10.33
CA GLY A 17 -20.34 -23.61 -10.50
C GLY A 17 -20.08 -22.23 -9.88
N CYS A 18 -20.63 -21.93 -8.71
CA CYS A 18 -20.26 -20.72 -7.97
C CYS A 18 -19.02 -20.98 -7.12
N ASP A 19 -17.87 -20.47 -7.55
CA ASP A 19 -16.67 -20.35 -6.74
C ASP A 19 -16.88 -19.27 -5.66
N GLN A 20 -17.55 -19.66 -4.57
CA GLN A 20 -17.69 -18.86 -3.34
C GLN A 20 -16.48 -19.06 -2.41
N GLY A 21 -15.31 -19.41 -2.95
CA GLY A 21 -14.08 -19.61 -2.19
C GLY A 21 -13.49 -18.29 -1.70
N ASN A 22 -13.83 -17.88 -0.48
CA ASN A 22 -13.19 -16.78 0.30
C ASN A 22 -13.16 -15.37 -0.33
N THR A 23 -13.70 -15.22 -1.55
CA THR A 23 -13.69 -13.97 -2.35
C THR A 23 -14.40 -12.85 -1.61
N THR A 24 -15.59 -13.10 -1.07
CA THR A 24 -16.41 -12.08 -0.39
C THR A 24 -15.73 -11.50 0.86
N GLY A 25 -15.03 -12.35 1.63
CA GLY A 25 -14.29 -11.93 2.82
C GLY A 25 -13.05 -11.11 2.46
N SER A 26 -12.27 -11.60 1.48
CA SER A 26 -11.06 -10.92 1.00
C SER A 26 -11.38 -9.58 0.35
N GLU A 27 -12.41 -9.52 -0.50
CA GLU A 27 -12.88 -8.29 -1.15
C GLU A 27 -13.31 -7.23 -0.14
N LYS A 28 -14.07 -7.63 0.89
CA LYS A 28 -14.50 -6.72 1.96
C LYS A 28 -13.30 -6.18 2.76
N ALA A 29 -12.34 -7.04 3.09
CA ALA A 29 -11.13 -6.63 3.80
C ALA A 29 -10.24 -5.72 2.94
N ALA A 30 -10.08 -6.02 1.65
CA ALA A 30 -9.34 -5.19 0.70
C ALA A 30 -10.00 -3.82 0.55
N LYS A 31 -11.32 -3.77 0.40
CA LYS A 31 -12.08 -2.52 0.35
C LYS A 31 -11.92 -1.70 1.63
N ALA A 32 -12.06 -2.32 2.80
CA ALA A 32 -11.87 -1.63 4.07
C ALA A 32 -10.45 -1.04 4.21
N LEU A 33 -9.42 -1.78 3.76
CA LEU A 33 -8.03 -1.31 3.76
C LEU A 33 -7.84 -0.12 2.81
N VAL A 34 -8.40 -0.16 1.61
CA VAL A 34 -8.34 0.95 0.64
C VAL A 34 -9.08 2.18 1.17
N ASP A 35 -10.31 2.01 1.66
CA ASP A 35 -11.13 3.12 2.19
C ASP A 35 -10.43 3.79 3.39
N LYS A 36 -9.82 3.00 4.27
CA LYS A 36 -8.98 3.51 5.37
C LYS A 36 -7.77 4.28 4.84
N SER A 37 -7.08 3.75 3.83
CA SER A 37 -5.88 4.38 3.28
C SER A 37 -6.21 5.72 2.60
N VAL A 38 -7.28 5.75 1.80
CA VAL A 38 -7.74 6.96 1.09
C VAL A 38 -8.26 8.01 2.06
N SER A 39 -9.05 7.63 3.07
CA SER A 39 -9.54 8.57 4.09
C SER A 39 -8.44 9.14 4.98
N ASN A 40 -7.28 8.47 5.07
CA ASN A 40 -6.11 8.95 5.79
C ASN A 40 -5.19 9.86 4.97
N MET A 41 -5.53 10.16 3.72
CA MET A 41 -4.73 11.05 2.87
C MET A 41 -4.97 12.52 3.23
N VAL A 42 -3.90 13.31 3.26
CA VAL A 42 -3.96 14.77 3.34
C VAL A 42 -3.52 15.36 2.00
N PRO A 43 -4.27 16.33 1.43
CA PRO A 43 -3.84 17.03 0.24
C PRO A 43 -2.66 17.95 0.58
N VAL A 44 -1.69 17.99 -0.31
CA VAL A 44 -0.54 18.89 -0.29
C VAL A 44 -0.59 19.72 -1.55
N GLN A 45 -0.69 21.04 -1.36
CA GLN A 45 -0.66 21.98 -2.48
C GLN A 45 0.71 21.88 -3.17
N GLY A 46 0.68 21.76 -4.49
CA GLY A 46 1.85 21.85 -5.34
C GLY A 46 2.44 23.26 -5.35
N GLY A 47 3.58 23.39 -6.01
CA GLY A 47 4.32 24.65 -6.07
C GLY A 47 5.82 24.43 -6.18
N GLU A 48 6.56 25.50 -5.92
CA GLU A 48 8.02 25.48 -5.91
C GLU A 48 8.53 25.26 -4.47
N PHE A 49 9.45 24.31 -4.30
CA PHE A 49 10.15 24.07 -3.04
C PHE A 49 11.64 23.88 -3.27
N LEU A 50 12.43 24.10 -2.22
CA LEU A 50 13.84 23.79 -2.22
C LEU A 50 14.03 22.36 -1.69
N MET A 51 14.62 21.51 -2.51
CA MET A 51 14.99 20.14 -2.16
C MET A 51 16.50 20.04 -1.93
N GLY A 52 16.89 19.39 -0.83
CA GLY A 52 18.28 19.23 -0.40
C GLY A 52 18.52 19.74 1.02
N ASP A 53 19.78 19.74 1.43
CA ASP A 53 20.25 20.21 2.73
C ASP A 53 20.15 21.74 2.80
N PHE A 54 19.07 22.23 3.40
CA PHE A 54 18.85 23.65 3.64
C PHE A 54 19.42 24.12 4.98
N GLY A 55 20.16 23.27 5.71
CA GLY A 55 20.81 23.61 6.97
C GLY A 55 21.62 24.92 6.91
N PRO A 56 22.43 25.16 5.86
CA PRO A 56 23.12 26.44 5.66
C PRO A 56 22.24 27.70 5.57
N LEU A 57 20.94 27.56 5.33
CA LEU A 57 19.98 28.67 5.24
C LEU A 57 19.27 28.99 6.57
N VAL A 58 19.35 28.11 7.57
CA VAL A 58 18.55 28.22 8.81
C VAL A 58 19.40 27.98 10.07
N GLY A 59 18.92 28.47 11.21
CA GLY A 59 19.54 28.19 12.52
C GLY A 59 21.04 28.53 12.59
N GLU A 60 21.83 27.59 13.10
CA GLU A 60 23.29 27.69 13.22
C GLU A 60 24.04 27.57 11.89
N LYS A 61 23.33 27.38 10.76
CA LYS A 61 23.89 27.24 9.41
C LYS A 61 24.79 26.00 9.24
N LEU A 62 24.52 24.96 10.02
CA LEU A 62 25.20 23.66 9.91
C LEU A 62 24.49 22.77 8.89
N LEU A 63 25.24 21.87 8.26
CA LEU A 63 24.69 20.81 7.41
C LEU A 63 23.84 19.86 8.26
N PHE A 64 22.65 19.49 7.79
CA PHE A 64 21.79 18.55 8.52
C PHE A 64 22.20 17.08 8.36
N SER A 65 23.02 16.79 7.35
CA SER A 65 23.42 15.44 6.98
C SER A 65 24.89 15.41 6.56
N ILE A 66 25.56 14.27 6.71
CA ILE A 66 26.93 14.07 6.20
C ILE A 66 26.93 13.38 4.82
N GLN A 67 25.78 12.91 4.35
CA GLN A 67 25.65 12.27 3.04
C GLN A 67 25.83 13.31 1.93
N GLN A 68 26.31 12.91 0.75
CA GLN A 68 26.64 13.85 -0.33
C GLN A 68 25.54 14.02 -1.37
N ASP A 69 24.58 13.11 -1.42
CA ASP A 69 23.49 13.06 -2.40
C ASP A 69 22.36 14.05 -2.10
N ASP A 70 22.32 14.63 -0.90
CA ASP A 70 21.34 15.65 -0.49
C ASP A 70 21.90 17.07 -0.45
N LYS A 71 23.19 17.29 -0.72
CA LYS A 71 23.87 18.58 -0.48
C LYS A 71 23.48 19.67 -1.47
N THR A 72 23.10 19.31 -2.69
CA THR A 72 22.73 20.29 -3.72
C THR A 72 21.32 20.78 -3.48
N LEU A 73 21.21 21.98 -2.89
CA LEU A 73 19.96 22.68 -2.77
C LEU A 73 19.47 23.15 -4.14
N HIS A 74 18.32 22.66 -4.59
CA HIS A 74 17.76 23.00 -5.89
C HIS A 74 16.25 23.17 -5.82
N LYS A 75 15.70 23.96 -6.76
CA LYS A 75 14.26 24.13 -6.88
C LYS A 75 13.63 22.90 -7.54
N VAL A 76 12.53 22.44 -6.96
CA VAL A 76 11.67 21.41 -7.55
C VAL A 76 10.26 21.97 -7.63
N ILE A 77 9.57 21.65 -8.73
CA ILE A 77 8.19 22.03 -8.97
C ILE A 77 7.36 20.76 -8.99
N LEU A 78 6.40 20.65 -8.08
CA LEU A 78 5.44 19.54 -8.04
C LEU A 78 4.03 20.07 -8.28
N SER A 79 3.21 19.24 -8.93
CA SER A 79 1.76 19.40 -8.93
C SER A 79 1.17 19.06 -7.56
N ASP A 80 -0.07 19.45 -7.33
CA ASP A 80 -0.85 19.00 -6.17
C ASP A 80 -0.82 17.48 -6.07
N PHE A 81 -0.64 16.97 -4.85
CA PHE A 81 -0.65 15.54 -4.56
C PHE A 81 -1.28 15.29 -3.19
N SER A 82 -1.49 14.02 -2.85
CA SER A 82 -1.92 13.64 -1.51
C SER A 82 -0.92 12.65 -0.92
N ILE A 83 -0.68 12.76 0.39
CA ILE A 83 0.19 11.85 1.14
C ILE A 83 -0.53 11.35 2.39
N SER A 84 -0.20 10.15 2.87
CA SER A 84 -0.83 9.63 4.08
C SER A 84 -0.46 10.47 5.30
N LYS A 85 -1.47 10.84 6.10
CA LYS A 85 -1.30 11.57 7.36
C LYS A 85 -0.45 10.82 8.37
N TYR A 86 -0.52 9.49 8.34
CA TYR A 86 0.21 8.58 9.22
C TYR A 86 0.88 7.47 8.42
N LYS A 87 1.91 6.86 9.01
CA LYS A 87 2.58 5.67 8.47
C LYS A 87 1.60 4.49 8.36
N VAL A 88 1.76 3.68 7.32
CA VAL A 88 1.08 2.38 7.21
C VAL A 88 1.46 1.52 8.43
N THR A 89 0.46 0.96 9.12
CA THR A 89 0.70 0.13 10.31
C THR A 89 1.03 -1.31 9.93
N ASN A 90 1.66 -2.05 10.85
CA ASN A 90 1.89 -3.48 10.66
C ASN A 90 0.56 -4.25 10.49
N ASP A 91 -0.51 -3.81 11.13
CA ASP A 91 -1.84 -4.42 10.99
C ASP A 91 -2.41 -4.22 9.59
N ASP A 92 -2.29 -3.02 9.03
CA ASP A 92 -2.69 -2.72 7.65
C ASP A 92 -1.91 -3.58 6.65
N PHE A 93 -0.60 -3.72 6.88
CA PHE A 93 0.26 -4.58 6.08
C PHE A 93 -0.11 -6.07 6.22
N ASN A 94 -0.47 -6.54 7.42
CA ASN A 94 -0.94 -7.91 7.64
C ASN A 94 -2.27 -8.18 6.92
N VAL A 95 -3.20 -7.22 6.88
CA VAL A 95 -4.42 -7.33 6.06
C VAL A 95 -4.05 -7.44 4.59
N TYR A 96 -3.17 -6.57 4.09
CA TYR A 96 -2.67 -6.64 2.72
C TYR A 96 -2.13 -8.03 2.35
N LEU A 97 -1.27 -8.61 3.20
CA LEU A 97 -0.70 -9.93 2.97
C LEU A 97 -1.77 -11.02 2.87
N LYS A 98 -2.78 -10.98 3.74
CA LYS A 98 -3.89 -11.94 3.74
C LYS A 98 -4.75 -11.82 2.47
N VAL A 99 -5.11 -10.60 2.07
CA VAL A 99 -5.99 -10.39 0.89
C VAL A 99 -5.28 -10.68 -0.43
N THR A 100 -3.95 -10.57 -0.46
CA THR A 100 -3.13 -10.83 -1.67
C THR A 100 -2.48 -12.21 -1.69
N ASP A 101 -2.74 -13.05 -0.68
CA ASP A 101 -2.08 -14.35 -0.46
C ASP A 101 -0.55 -14.28 -0.57
N LYS A 102 0.04 -13.19 -0.03
CA LYS A 102 1.48 -12.99 0.01
C LYS A 102 2.03 -13.47 1.34
N LYS A 103 3.14 -14.20 1.28
CA LYS A 103 3.91 -14.59 2.47
C LYS A 103 4.96 -13.52 2.76
N ILE A 104 5.15 -13.22 4.05
CA ILE A 104 6.31 -12.46 4.50
C ILE A 104 7.56 -13.24 4.13
N HIS A 105 8.44 -12.66 3.32
CA HIS A 105 9.77 -13.21 3.16
C HIS A 105 10.55 -12.90 4.44
N LEU A 106 10.85 -13.93 5.24
CA LEU A 106 11.40 -13.81 6.60
C LEU A 106 12.68 -12.96 6.66
N TRP A 107 13.42 -12.86 5.55
CA TRP A 107 14.65 -12.08 5.45
C TRP A 107 14.42 -10.58 5.69
N ILE A 108 13.21 -10.06 5.44
CA ILE A 108 12.86 -8.66 5.70
C ILE A 108 12.82 -8.36 7.21
N TYR A 109 12.45 -9.34 8.05
CA TYR A 109 12.53 -9.19 9.50
C TYR A 109 13.98 -9.20 10.00
N TRP A 110 14.85 -10.00 9.39
CA TRP A 110 16.27 -10.02 9.76
C TRP A 110 16.96 -8.69 9.46
N GLN A 111 16.62 -8.03 8.35
CA GLN A 111 17.21 -6.72 8.02
C GLN A 111 16.81 -5.64 9.03
N ASN A 112 15.55 -5.62 9.48
CA ASN A 112 15.08 -4.63 10.45
C ASN A 112 15.54 -4.94 11.89
N VAL A 113 15.81 -6.20 12.23
CA VAL A 113 16.39 -6.57 13.54
C VAL A 113 17.90 -6.28 13.60
N ILE A 114 18.63 -6.40 12.49
CA ILE A 114 20.07 -6.10 12.43
C ILE A 114 20.34 -4.59 12.33
N LEU A 115 19.45 -3.79 11.75
CA LEU A 115 19.59 -2.32 11.66
C LEU A 115 19.14 -1.56 12.92
N LEU A 116 18.66 -2.25 13.96
CA LEU A 116 18.23 -1.69 15.24
C LEU A 116 19.17 -2.05 16.42
N CYS A 117 20.35 -2.61 16.15
CA CYS A 117 21.46 -2.77 17.12
C CYS A 117 22.71 -2.06 16.59
#